data_AF-A0A1Q9TZ76-F1
#
_entry.id   AF-A0A1Q9TZ76-F1
#
_cell.length_a   1.000
_cell.length_b   1.000
_cell.length_c   1.000
_cell.angle_alpha   90.00
_cell.angle_beta   90.00
_cell.angle_gamma   90.00
#
_symmetry.space_group_name_H-M   'P 1'
#
loop_
_entity.id
_entity.type
_entity.pdbx_description
1 polymer ?
#
loop_
_entity_poly.entity_id
_entity_poly.type
_entity_poly.pdbx_seq_one_letter_code
_entity_poly.pdbx_strand_id
1 'polypeptide(L)'
;MPGWNIQVPEVSGVLNQVHDHIGDEDATTGLTGTMTNLAERLEEVSTHAASAPIGIALAEFAEHYFGVLGQTVGLAASAVSGAGEATLFYVQGNDAMAAQSQANAGQIPD
;
A
#
# COMPACT_ATOMS: atom_id res chain seq x y z
N MET A 1 -21.26 13.58 -18.37
CA MET A 1 -20.94 13.41 -16.95
C MET A 1 -20.83 14.80 -16.34
N PRO A 2 -21.35 15.08 -15.13
CA PRO A 2 -20.92 16.28 -14.42
C PRO A 2 -19.39 16.16 -14.31
N GLY A 3 -18.67 17.11 -14.88
CA GLY A 3 -17.22 17.05 -15.02
C GLY A 3 -16.54 16.87 -13.66
N TRP A 4 -15.30 16.40 -13.67
CA TRP A 4 -14.47 16.43 -12.48
C TRP A 4 -14.42 17.86 -11.92
N ASN A 5 -14.74 17.98 -10.64
CA ASN A 5 -14.72 19.22 -9.88
C ASN A 5 -13.91 18.97 -8.62
N ILE A 6 -12.59 18.85 -8.80
CA ILE A 6 -11.67 18.48 -7.74
C ILE A 6 -10.75 19.66 -7.41
N GLN A 7 -10.44 19.81 -6.13
CA GLN A 7 -9.43 20.76 -5.67
C GLN A 7 -8.06 20.07 -5.71
N VAL A 8 -7.30 20.31 -6.79
CA VAL A 8 -6.01 19.63 -7.02
C VAL A 8 -5.06 19.68 -5.81
N PRO A 9 -4.87 20.83 -5.13
CA PRO A 9 -3.99 20.87 -3.94
C PRO A 9 -4.47 19.98 -2.80
N GLU A 10 -5.79 19.88 -2.59
CA GLU A 10 -6.36 19.02 -1.54
C GLU A 10 -6.17 17.54 -1.89
N VAL A 11 -6.36 17.18 -3.17
CA VAL A 11 -6.11 15.81 -3.63
C VAL A 11 -4.66 15.42 -3.42
N SER A 12 -3.70 16.25 -3.83
CA SER A 12 -2.27 16.00 -3.56
C SER A 12 -1.97 15.86 -2.07
N GLY A 13 -2.60 16.67 -1.22
CA GLY A 13 -2.46 16.56 0.24
C GLY A 13 -2.94 15.22 0.80
N VAL A 14 -4.09 14.72 0.34
CA VAL A 14 -4.62 13.41 0.74
C VAL A 14 -3.73 12.27 0.22
N LEU A 15 -3.30 12.34 -1.04
CA LEU A 15 -2.44 11.30 -1.63
C LEU A 15 -1.10 11.18 -0.90
N ASN A 16 -0.50 12.30 -0.51
CA ASN A 16 0.73 12.29 0.29
C ASN A 16 0.49 11.69 1.67
N GLN A 17 -0.61 12.03 2.35
CA GLN A 17 -0.94 11.42 3.66
C GLN A 17 -1.12 9.91 3.56
N VAL A 18 -1.80 9.43 2.51
CA VAL A 18 -1.98 7.98 2.30
C VAL A 18 -0.64 7.33 1.97
N HIS A 19 0.21 7.98 1.16
CA HIS A 19 1.56 7.50 0.88
C HIS A 19 2.40 7.36 2.16
N ASP A 20 2.36 8.34 3.06
CA ASP A 20 3.06 8.27 4.35
C ASP A 20 2.57 7.11 5.24
N HIS A 21 1.28 6.76 5.15
CA HIS A 21 0.73 5.58 5.84
C HIS A 21 1.19 4.26 5.23
N ILE A 22 1.39 4.21 3.91
CA ILE A 22 1.96 3.03 3.22
C ILE A 22 3.41 2.84 3.68
N GLY A 23 4.19 3.91 3.71
CA GLY A 23 5.61 3.89 4.05
C GLY A 23 6.51 4.14 2.84
N ASP A 24 7.80 3.90 3.04
CA ASP A 24 8.84 4.15 2.03
C ASP A 24 9.32 2.85 1.36
N GLU A 25 10.10 3.03 0.28
CA GLU A 25 10.73 1.95 -0.49
C GLU A 25 11.80 1.20 0.32
N ASP A 26 12.40 1.86 1.30
CA ASP A 26 13.42 1.29 2.20
C ASP A 26 12.78 0.47 3.35
N ALA A 27 11.44 0.40 3.40
CA ALA A 27 10.66 -0.24 4.45
C ALA A 27 11.06 0.20 5.88
N THR A 28 11.20 1.50 6.10
CA THR A 28 11.57 2.10 7.40
C THR A 28 10.43 2.87 8.08
N THR A 29 9.42 3.29 7.32
CA THR A 29 8.25 4.05 7.82
C THR A 29 6.94 3.38 7.43
N GLY A 30 5.83 3.87 7.98
CA GLY A 30 4.49 3.41 7.62
C GLY A 30 4.24 1.90 7.84
N LEU A 31 3.37 1.34 7.00
CA LEU A 31 3.04 -0.07 7.01
C LEU A 31 4.22 -0.95 6.59
N THR A 32 5.01 -0.54 5.59
CA THR A 32 6.20 -1.29 5.14
C THR A 32 7.24 -1.45 6.26
N GLY A 33 7.52 -0.40 7.03
CA GLY A 33 8.38 -0.49 8.22
C GLY A 33 7.81 -1.33 9.34
N THR A 34 6.49 -1.29 9.54
CA THR A 34 5.82 -2.16 10.52
C THR A 34 5.93 -3.63 10.13
N MET A 35 5.87 -3.95 8.84
CA MET A 35 6.07 -5.31 8.31
C MET A 35 7.51 -5.81 8.56
N THR A 36 8.51 -4.98 8.30
CA THR A 36 9.93 -5.31 8.62
C THR A 36 10.09 -5.61 10.10
N ASN A 37 9.56 -4.76 10.98
CA ASN A 37 9.65 -4.98 12.42
C ASN A 37 8.90 -6.24 12.88
N LEU A 38 7.78 -6.57 12.25
CA LEU A 38 7.07 -7.82 12.53
C LEU A 38 7.93 -9.03 12.16
N ALA A 39 8.61 -9.01 11.02
CA ALA A 39 9.48 -10.11 10.58
C ALA A 39 10.61 -10.36 11.58
N GLU A 40 11.32 -9.30 11.99
CA GLU A 40 12.38 -9.36 12.99
C GLU A 40 11.88 -9.94 14.32
N ARG A 41 10.72 -9.46 14.82
CA ARG A 41 10.15 -9.97 16.07
C ARG A 41 9.73 -11.43 16.00
N LEU A 42 9.20 -11.88 14.86
CA LEU A 42 8.83 -13.28 14.68
C LEU A 42 10.06 -14.18 14.72
N GLU A 43 11.16 -13.76 14.10
CA GLU A 43 12.44 -14.48 14.15
C GLU A 43 13.02 -14.51 15.56
N GLU A 44 13.03 -13.37 16.26
CA GLU A 44 13.46 -13.28 17.66
C GLU A 44 12.65 -14.22 18.56
N VAL A 45 11.32 -14.16 18.49
CA VAL A 45 10.45 -14.99 19.33
C VAL A 45 10.61 -16.48 19.01
N SER A 46 10.73 -16.83 17.73
CA SER A 46 10.98 -18.22 17.31
C SER A 46 12.28 -18.76 17.90
N THR A 47 13.35 -17.95 17.83
CA THR A 47 14.68 -18.29 18.38
C THR A 47 14.63 -18.47 19.89
N HIS A 48 13.95 -17.58 20.63
CA HIS A 48 13.86 -17.64 22.09
C HIS A 48 12.93 -18.75 22.57
N ALA A 49 11.86 -19.06 21.82
CA ALA A 49 10.93 -20.11 22.18
C ALA A 49 11.58 -21.50 22.15
N ALA A 50 12.62 -21.70 21.32
CA ALA A 50 13.39 -22.93 21.19
C ALA A 50 12.50 -24.20 21.09
N SER A 51 11.34 -24.07 20.45
CA SER A 51 10.27 -25.06 20.45
C SER A 51 9.74 -25.22 19.03
N ALA A 52 9.95 -26.41 18.46
CA ALA A 52 9.58 -26.68 17.07
C ALA A 52 8.08 -26.44 16.78
N PRO A 53 7.13 -26.86 17.64
CA PRO A 53 5.71 -26.54 17.41
C PRO A 53 5.41 -25.04 17.41
N ILE A 54 6.08 -24.26 18.26
CA ILE A 54 5.91 -22.79 18.30
C ILE A 54 6.51 -22.17 17.03
N GLY A 55 7.69 -22.61 16.60
CA GLY A 55 8.32 -22.13 15.37
C GLY A 55 7.45 -22.38 14.14
N ILE A 56 6.82 -23.54 14.03
CA ILE A 56 5.87 -23.85 12.95
C ILE A 56 4.67 -22.90 12.98
N ALA A 57 4.04 -22.72 14.16
CA ALA A 57 2.89 -21.83 14.29
C ALA A 57 3.22 -20.36 13.96
N LEU A 58 4.42 -19.89 14.33
CA LEU A 58 4.89 -18.55 13.98
C LEU A 58 5.17 -18.40 12.49
N ALA A 59 5.70 -19.45 11.83
CA ALA A 59 5.93 -19.44 10.38
C ALA A 59 4.60 -19.40 9.60
N GLU A 60 3.60 -20.20 10.00
CA GLU A 60 2.27 -20.17 9.38
C GLU A 60 1.56 -18.82 9.60
N PHE A 61 1.71 -18.23 10.79
CA PHE A 61 1.24 -16.88 11.07
C PHE A 61 1.92 -15.86 10.16
N ALA A 62 3.24 -15.93 10.03
CA ALA A 62 4.02 -15.04 9.17
C ALA A 62 3.55 -15.12 7.71
N GLU A 63 3.45 -16.33 7.15
CA GLU A 63 3.03 -16.57 5.78
C GLU A 63 1.66 -15.96 5.49
N HIS A 64 0.68 -16.22 6.36
CA HIS A 64 -0.67 -15.70 6.19
C HIS A 64 -0.70 -14.17 6.22
N TYR A 65 -0.15 -13.57 7.28
CA TYR A 65 -0.27 -12.13 7.47
C TYR A 65 0.63 -11.33 6.52
N PHE A 66 1.82 -11.81 6.15
CA PHE A 66 2.61 -11.12 5.13
C PHE A 66 1.95 -11.13 3.75
N GLY A 67 1.20 -12.18 3.41
CA GLY A 67 0.35 -12.19 2.22
C GLY A 67 -0.73 -11.11 2.26
N VAL A 68 -1.49 -11.03 3.36
CA VAL A 68 -2.57 -10.04 3.54
C VAL A 68 -2.01 -8.60 3.56
N LEU A 69 -0.91 -8.38 4.29
CA LEU A 69 -0.28 -7.06 4.39
C LEU A 69 0.34 -6.62 3.07
N GLY A 70 1.00 -7.53 2.34
CA GLY A 70 1.53 -7.25 1.00
C GLY A 70 0.43 -6.85 0.01
N GLN A 71 -0.71 -7.55 0.01
CA GLN A 71 -1.87 -7.15 -0.80
C GLN A 71 -2.41 -5.79 -0.39
N THR A 72 -2.45 -5.49 0.91
CA THR A 72 -2.91 -4.18 1.42
C THR A 72 -2.01 -3.05 0.95
N VAL A 73 -0.68 -3.22 1.05
CA VAL A 73 0.32 -2.27 0.53
C VAL A 73 0.16 -2.09 -0.97
N GLY A 74 0.06 -3.18 -1.74
CA GLY A 74 -0.13 -3.12 -3.19
C GLY A 74 -1.43 -2.40 -3.59
N LEU A 75 -2.52 -2.65 -2.89
CA LEU A 75 -3.81 -2.01 -3.14
C LEU A 75 -3.73 -0.51 -2.88
N ALA A 76 -3.15 -0.11 -1.76
CA ALA A 76 -2.99 1.27 -1.38
C ALA A 76 -2.06 2.02 -2.34
N ALA A 77 -0.93 1.42 -2.72
CA ALA A 77 0.01 1.99 -3.69
C ALA A 77 -0.65 2.18 -5.07
N SER A 78 -1.39 1.17 -5.55
CA SER A 78 -2.17 1.26 -6.79
C SER A 78 -3.22 2.37 -6.74
N ALA A 79 -3.94 2.50 -5.61
CA ALA A 79 -4.93 3.55 -5.43
C ALA A 79 -4.29 4.95 -5.45
N VAL A 80 -3.17 5.15 -4.75
CA VAL A 80 -2.44 6.42 -4.72
C VAL A 80 -1.91 6.79 -6.11
N SER A 81 -1.28 5.83 -6.81
CA SER A 81 -0.74 6.06 -8.15
C SER A 81 -1.85 6.40 -9.15
N GLY A 82 -2.91 5.58 -9.21
CA GLY A 82 -4.01 5.78 -10.14
C GLY A 82 -4.76 7.09 -9.89
N ALA A 83 -4.98 7.47 -8.63
CA ALA A 83 -5.60 8.74 -8.27
C ALA A 83 -4.69 9.95 -8.58
N GLY A 84 -3.37 9.80 -8.41
CA GLY A 84 -2.38 10.81 -8.79
C GLY A 84 -2.33 11.05 -10.30
N GLU A 85 -2.25 9.98 -11.08
CA GLU A 85 -2.29 10.03 -12.55
C GLU A 85 -3.60 10.59 -13.08
N ALA A 86 -4.73 10.14 -12.52
CA ALA A 86 -6.04 10.69 -12.78
C ALA A 86 -6.03 12.22 -12.65
N THR A 87 -5.57 12.71 -11.49
CA THR A 87 -5.48 14.14 -11.20
C THR A 87 -4.56 14.87 -12.18
N LEU A 88 -3.41 14.28 -12.52
CA LEU A 88 -2.47 14.83 -13.49
C LEU A 88 -3.12 15.00 -14.88
N PHE A 89 -3.79 13.96 -15.38
CA PHE A 89 -4.44 14.02 -16.70
C PHE A 89 -5.61 14.99 -16.75
N TYR A 90 -6.36 15.12 -15.65
CA TYR A 90 -7.39 16.14 -15.54
C TYR A 90 -6.82 17.56 -15.63
N VAL A 91 -5.72 17.85 -14.93
CA VAL A 91 -5.04 19.15 -15.01
C VAL A 91 -4.52 19.43 -16.42
N GLN A 92 -4.13 18.39 -17.16
CA GLN A 92 -3.71 18.49 -18.56
C GLN A 92 -4.87 18.61 -19.56
N GLY A 93 -6.13 18.55 -19.11
CA GLY A 93 -7.31 18.55 -19.97
C GLY A 93 -7.52 17.26 -20.76
N ASN A 94 -6.91 16.16 -20.32
CA ASN A 94 -7.05 14.83 -20.94
C ASN A 94 -8.02 13.96 -20.14
N ASP A 95 -9.31 14.28 -20.24
CA ASP A 95 -10.38 13.63 -19.47
C ASP A 95 -10.46 12.10 -19.72
N ALA A 96 -10.08 11.64 -20.91
CA ALA A 96 -10.11 10.22 -21.27
C ALA A 96 -9.07 9.42 -20.48
N MET A 97 -7.83 9.90 -20.44
CA MET A 97 -6.76 9.28 -19.64
C MET A 97 -7.04 9.45 -18.15
N ALA A 98 -7.61 10.58 -17.74
CA ALA A 98 -8.01 10.82 -16.37
C ALA A 98 -9.01 9.76 -15.87
N ALA A 99 -10.07 9.50 -16.65
CA ALA A 99 -11.05 8.47 -16.37
C ALA A 99 -10.46 7.05 -16.40
N GLN A 100 -9.51 6.79 -17.31
CA GLN A 100 -8.82 5.49 -17.37
C GLN A 100 -7.96 5.23 -16.14
N SER A 101 -7.11 6.19 -15.73
CA SER A 101 -6.29 6.06 -14.51
C SER A 101 -7.15 5.93 -13.26
N GLN A 102 -8.27 6.66 -13.19
CA GLN A 102 -9.24 6.49 -12.09
C GLN A 102 -9.82 5.07 -12.05
N ALA A 103 -10.17 4.49 -13.20
CA ALA A 103 -10.74 3.14 -13.26
C ALA A 103 -9.74 2.06 -12.84
N ASN A 104 -8.45 2.30 -13.05
CA ASN A 104 -7.36 1.40 -12.70
C ASN A 104 -6.88 1.58 -11.25
N ALA A 105 -7.26 2.67 -10.58
CA ALA A 105 -6.86 2.92 -9.20
C ALA A 105 -7.39 1.83 -8.25
N GLY A 106 -6.49 1.23 -7.47
CA GLY A 106 -6.85 0.16 -6.55
C GLY A 106 -7.05 -1.20 -7.22
N GLN A 107 -6.52 -1.39 -8.43
CA GLN A 107 -6.39 -2.71 -9.04
C GLN A 107 -4.94 -3.19 -8.88
N ILE A 108 -4.78 -4.41 -8.36
CA ILE A 108 -3.50 -5.13 -8.36
C ILE A 108 -3.59 -6.14 -9.51
N PRO A 109 -2.70 -6.10 -10.52
CA PRO A 109 -2.66 -7.14 -11.55
C PRO A 109 -2.44 -8.52 -10.91
N ASP A 110 -3.11 -9.53 -11.46
CA ASP A 110 -2.95 -10.94 -11.06
C ASP A 110 -1.51 -11.46 -11.28
#